data_AF-A0A3M1UWJ4-F1
#
_entry.id   AF-A0A3M1UWJ4-F1
#
_cell.length_a   1.000
_cell.length_b   1.000
_cell.length_c   1.000
_cell.angle_alpha   90.00
_cell.angle_beta   90.00
_cell.angle_gamma   90.00
#
_symmetry.space_group_name_H-M   'P 1'
#
loop_
_entity.id
_entity.type
_entity.pdbx_description
1 polymer ?
#
loop_
_entity_poly.entity_id
_entity_poly.type
_entity_poly.pdbx_seq_one_letter_code
_entity_poly.pdbx_strand_id
1 'polypeptide(L)'
;MKCEVHFTRSFWDDVDGESRGAIRSLAAQIEKVGLRENGAIPYFEPLGRCFFKKRVGNRRLLAYVLPFDVVGRQAVLMLQYVPRGAAQYEPDVGALLERHRAEIERVTREVAASPAQPGSEVKPLPPVPDELLYFVHPNRVGMTVCDDRTHTVYLTASVVRAYGKLPKAQQVDLQKALREIVDAPATEHGELQELDCPQFTVYHTRVFDRETTLKEDIVWGIVPRDGSTEAGQERERIDQQFRQFMEDFRAWEERGQSDRPRGDLLSRYADRAFPWYILADDELLESAFEDRESFLALSSEEMRVLERAIVSEDLPLVIEGRAGSGKSTLLNYYMAEKLGSLDQR
;
A
#
# COMPACT_ATOMS: atom_id res chain seq x y z
N MET A 1 10.54 18.54 -16.66
CA MET A 1 10.33 19.69 -15.76
C MET A 1 11.69 20.26 -15.38
N LYS A 2 11.82 21.59 -15.24
CA LYS A 2 13.08 22.20 -14.80
C LYS A 2 13.10 22.27 -13.28
N CYS A 3 14.13 21.69 -12.66
CA CYS A 3 14.34 21.79 -11.21
C CYS A 3 15.36 22.89 -10.92
N GLU A 4 15.06 23.77 -9.97
CA GLU A 4 15.97 24.83 -9.50
C GLU A 4 16.42 24.54 -8.08
N VAL A 5 17.71 24.69 -7.79
CA VAL A 5 18.25 24.50 -6.44
C VAL A 5 18.58 25.86 -5.81
N HIS A 6 17.93 26.14 -4.70
CA HIS A 6 18.09 27.35 -3.90
C HIS A 6 18.82 27.03 -2.60
N PHE A 7 19.45 28.05 -2.01
CA PHE A 7 20.15 27.93 -0.72
C PHE A 7 19.59 28.98 0.25
N THR A 8 19.45 28.61 1.53
CA THR A 8 19.13 29.57 2.59
C THR A 8 20.28 30.58 2.76
N ARG A 9 19.98 31.75 3.35
CA ARG A 9 20.98 32.84 3.40
C ARG A 9 22.20 32.44 4.22
N SER A 10 21.98 31.74 5.32
CA SER A 10 23.03 31.26 6.21
C SER A 10 23.63 29.91 5.79
N PHE A 11 23.12 29.28 4.72
CA PHE A 11 23.55 27.92 4.35
C PHE A 11 25.08 27.82 4.21
N TRP A 12 25.69 28.77 3.50
CA TRP A 12 27.10 28.71 3.18
C TRP A 12 28.02 29.10 4.33
N ASP A 13 27.47 29.68 5.41
CA ASP A 13 28.22 30.02 6.62
C ASP A 13 28.64 28.73 7.36
N ASP A 14 27.82 27.67 7.25
CA ASP A 14 28.05 26.39 7.90
C ASP A 14 28.90 25.40 7.07
N VAL A 15 29.17 25.73 5.79
CA VAL A 15 29.85 24.83 4.84
C VAL A 15 31.33 25.16 4.72
N ASP A 16 32.16 24.19 5.09
CA ASP A 16 33.61 24.26 4.92
C ASP A 16 34.04 24.31 3.45
N GLY A 17 35.21 24.90 3.18
CA GLY A 17 35.68 25.16 1.82
C GLY A 17 35.79 23.91 0.94
N GLU A 18 36.15 22.76 1.53
CA GLU A 18 36.26 21.48 0.83
C GLU A 18 34.89 20.95 0.39
N SER A 19 33.86 21.09 1.23
CA SER A 19 32.51 20.59 0.93
C SER A 19 31.75 21.48 -0.05
N ARG A 20 32.13 22.75 -0.22
CA ARG A 20 31.44 23.69 -1.13
C ARG A 20 31.41 23.19 -2.57
N GLY A 21 32.52 22.63 -3.06
CA GLY A 21 32.60 22.08 -4.41
C GLY A 21 31.66 20.89 -4.61
N ALA A 22 31.65 19.96 -3.66
CA ALA A 22 30.78 18.78 -3.69
C ALA A 22 29.29 19.14 -3.65
N ILE A 23 28.89 20.10 -2.79
CA ILE A 23 27.50 20.53 -2.68
C ILE A 23 27.04 21.25 -3.96
N ARG A 24 27.88 22.09 -4.57
CA ARG A 24 27.56 22.72 -5.87
C ARG A 24 27.43 21.70 -6.99
N SER A 25 28.32 20.70 -7.04
CA SER A 25 28.23 19.62 -8.03
C SER A 25 26.93 18.81 -7.85
N LEU A 26 26.54 18.55 -6.61
CA LEU A 26 25.29 17.85 -6.30
C LEU A 26 24.06 18.70 -6.69
N ALA A 27 24.07 20.00 -6.39
CA ALA A 27 23.01 20.90 -6.81
C ALA A 27 22.85 20.91 -8.34
N ALA A 28 23.93 21.07 -9.09
CA ALA A 28 23.90 21.03 -10.55
C ALA A 28 23.39 19.68 -11.10
N GLN A 29 23.70 18.57 -10.40
CA GLN A 29 23.17 17.26 -10.76
C GLN A 29 21.66 17.15 -10.52
N ILE A 30 21.15 17.70 -9.42
CA ILE A 30 19.71 17.77 -9.13
C ILE A 30 19.00 18.63 -10.18
N GLU A 31 19.55 19.79 -10.54
CA GLU A 31 18.97 20.66 -11.58
C GLU A 31 18.93 19.99 -12.95
N LYS A 32 19.96 19.20 -13.28
CA LYS A 32 20.06 18.45 -14.54
C LYS A 32 19.09 17.26 -14.59
N VAL A 33 18.99 16.49 -13.50
CA VAL A 33 18.18 15.25 -13.46
C VAL A 33 16.71 15.57 -13.18
N GLY A 34 16.43 16.62 -12.42
CA GLY A 34 15.10 16.90 -11.89
C GLY A 34 14.75 16.07 -10.66
N LEU A 35 13.56 16.29 -10.10
CA LEU A 35 12.99 15.40 -9.09
C LEU A 35 12.42 14.16 -9.78
N ARG A 36 12.33 13.06 -9.05
CA ARG A 36 11.60 11.86 -9.50
C ARG A 36 10.10 12.15 -9.56
N GLU A 37 9.35 11.28 -10.24
CA GLU A 37 7.89 11.41 -10.40
C GLU A 37 7.13 11.53 -9.06
N ASN A 38 7.65 10.94 -7.99
CA ASN A 38 7.12 11.03 -6.63
C ASN A 38 7.63 12.25 -5.83
N GLY A 39 8.29 13.23 -6.47
CA GLY A 39 8.86 14.41 -5.83
C GLY A 39 10.15 14.16 -5.04
N ALA A 40 10.74 12.96 -5.10
CA ALA A 40 11.98 12.65 -4.39
C ALA A 40 13.20 13.33 -5.05
N ILE A 41 14.06 13.91 -4.21
CA ILE A 41 15.37 14.41 -4.63
C ILE A 41 16.29 13.20 -4.87
N PRO A 42 16.88 13.03 -6.06
CA PRO A 42 17.84 11.96 -6.32
C PRO A 42 18.95 11.94 -5.27
N TYR A 43 19.28 10.75 -4.75
CA TYR A 43 20.35 10.51 -3.78
C TYR A 43 20.17 11.08 -2.37
N PHE A 44 18.95 11.52 -2.02
CA PHE A 44 18.58 11.89 -0.66
C PHE A 44 17.60 10.85 -0.06
N GLU A 45 17.67 10.71 1.25
CA GLU A 45 16.72 9.95 2.05
C GLU A 45 15.57 10.87 2.49
N PRO A 46 14.30 10.45 2.36
CA PRO A 46 13.17 11.23 2.81
C PRO A 46 13.11 11.28 4.34
N LEU A 47 12.76 12.45 4.88
CA LEU A 47 12.43 12.66 6.30
C LEU A 47 10.94 12.85 6.54
N GLY A 48 10.15 13.13 5.49
CA GLY A 48 8.73 13.46 5.58
C GLY A 48 8.46 14.96 5.45
N ARG A 49 7.20 15.35 5.20
CA ARG A 49 6.77 16.75 4.98
C ARG A 49 7.66 17.54 4.00
N CYS A 50 8.05 16.90 2.90
CA CYS A 50 8.96 17.45 1.87
C CYS A 50 10.42 17.68 2.31
N PHE A 51 10.83 17.20 3.49
CA PHE A 51 12.22 17.24 3.93
C PHE A 51 13.00 16.00 3.50
N PHE A 52 14.27 16.22 3.23
CA PHE A 52 15.21 15.22 2.74
C PHE A 52 16.57 15.40 3.40
N LYS A 53 17.30 14.30 3.59
CA LYS A 53 18.68 14.33 4.08
C LYS A 53 19.64 13.56 3.17
N LYS A 54 20.88 14.01 3.09
CA LYS A 54 21.97 13.29 2.43
C LYS A 54 23.25 13.40 3.24
N ARG A 55 23.99 12.30 3.35
CA ARG A 55 25.33 12.32 3.93
C ARG A 55 26.35 12.82 2.91
N VAL A 56 27.16 13.80 3.30
CA VAL A 56 28.31 14.28 2.53
C VAL A 56 29.50 14.33 3.49
N GLY A 57 30.37 13.31 3.40
CA GLY A 57 31.46 13.10 4.36
C GLY A 57 30.98 12.75 5.78
N ASN A 58 31.46 13.48 6.77
CA ASN A 58 31.06 13.36 8.18
C ASN A 58 29.93 14.34 8.58
N ARG A 59 29.27 14.96 7.60
CA ARG A 59 28.17 15.91 7.81
C ARG A 59 26.93 15.49 7.04
N ARG A 60 25.81 16.12 7.37
CA ARG A 60 24.50 15.88 6.77
C ARG A 60 23.95 17.15 6.14
N LEU A 61 23.61 17.04 4.87
CA LEU A 61 22.91 18.07 4.11
C LEU A 61 21.41 17.87 4.27
N LEU A 62 20.71 18.92 4.67
CA LEU A 62 19.25 18.96 4.75
C LEU A 62 18.69 19.78 3.59
N ALA A 63 17.68 19.24 2.93
CA ALA A 63 17.00 19.86 1.81
C ALA A 63 15.48 19.78 1.99
N TYR A 64 14.78 20.70 1.34
CA TYR A 64 13.33 20.82 1.37
C TYR A 64 12.80 21.03 -0.04
N VAL A 65 11.84 20.23 -0.47
CA VAL A 65 11.15 20.44 -1.76
C VAL A 65 10.01 21.43 -1.54
N LEU A 66 9.96 22.51 -2.33
CA LEU A 66 8.91 23.51 -2.20
C LEU A 66 7.58 22.96 -2.76
N PRO A 67 6.49 22.97 -1.97
CA PRO A 67 5.24 22.28 -2.32
C PRO A 67 4.29 23.18 -3.13
N PHE A 68 4.75 23.81 -4.20
CA PHE A 68 3.87 24.61 -5.06
C PHE A 68 3.76 24.03 -6.47
N ASP A 69 2.54 24.09 -6.99
CA ASP A 69 2.13 23.55 -8.27
C ASP A 69 2.17 24.67 -9.33
N VAL A 70 3.37 25.15 -9.64
CA VAL A 70 3.57 26.05 -10.79
C VAL A 70 3.96 25.17 -11.96
N VAL A 71 3.03 25.03 -12.91
CA VAL A 71 3.14 24.16 -14.09
C VAL A 71 4.55 24.18 -14.68
N GLY A 72 5.23 23.03 -14.61
CA GLY A 72 6.54 22.80 -15.23
C GLY A 72 7.77 23.15 -14.38
N ARG A 73 7.61 23.62 -13.14
CA ARG A 73 8.72 24.00 -12.24
C ARG A 73 8.75 23.18 -10.96
N GLN A 74 9.96 22.79 -10.56
CA GLN A 74 10.24 22.18 -9.27
C GLN A 74 11.37 22.96 -8.60
N ALA A 75 11.34 23.10 -7.28
CA ALA A 75 12.39 23.80 -6.56
C ALA A 75 12.79 23.05 -5.29
N VAL A 76 14.10 22.95 -5.09
CA VAL A 76 14.72 22.36 -3.90
C VAL A 76 15.44 23.46 -3.14
N LEU A 77 15.14 23.61 -1.86
CA LEU A 77 15.82 24.53 -0.97
C LEU A 77 16.79 23.76 -0.06
N MET A 78 18.08 24.04 -0.18
CA MET A 78 19.12 23.55 0.71
C MET A 78 19.11 24.38 2.00
N LEU A 79 18.82 23.72 3.13
CA LEU A 79 18.51 24.39 4.39
C LEU A 79 19.71 24.52 5.32
N GLN A 80 20.41 23.40 5.57
CA GLN A 80 21.47 23.32 6.58
C GLN A 80 22.51 22.25 6.23
N TYR A 81 23.72 22.41 6.77
CA TYR A 81 24.82 21.46 6.65
C TYR A 81 25.41 21.10 8.02
N VAL A 82 24.89 20.04 8.62
CA VAL A 82 25.02 19.74 10.05
C VAL A 82 26.13 18.72 10.32
N PRO A 83 27.07 18.98 11.26
CA PRO A 83 28.11 18.02 11.62
C PRO A 83 27.58 16.86 12.47
N ARG A 84 28.20 15.68 12.32
CA ARG A 84 27.89 14.50 13.11
C ARG A 84 28.10 14.76 14.60
N GLY A 85 27.09 14.43 15.41
CA GLY A 85 27.09 14.63 16.85
C GLY A 85 26.46 15.95 17.31
N ALA A 86 26.12 16.87 16.39
CA ALA A 86 25.30 18.02 16.76
C ALA A 86 23.88 17.56 17.16
N ALA A 87 23.25 18.26 18.11
CA ALA A 87 21.88 17.98 18.55
C ALA A 87 20.85 17.98 17.40
N GLN A 88 21.19 18.62 16.29
CA GLN A 88 20.34 18.78 15.10
C GLN A 88 20.65 17.73 14.01
N TYR A 89 21.51 16.75 14.30
CA TYR A 89 21.98 15.78 13.31
C TYR A 89 20.88 14.80 12.86
N GLU A 90 20.01 14.36 13.77
CA GLU A 90 18.75 13.64 13.46
C GLU A 90 17.58 14.57 13.78
N PRO A 91 17.25 15.49 12.87
CA PRO A 91 16.35 16.57 13.18
C PRO A 91 14.88 16.11 13.24
N ASP A 92 14.14 16.62 14.21
CA ASP A 92 12.69 16.55 14.22
C ASP A 92 12.11 17.42 13.09
N VAL A 93 11.23 16.84 12.28
CA VAL A 93 10.68 17.49 11.08
C VAL A 93 9.82 18.70 11.45
N GLY A 94 9.09 18.64 12.56
CA GLY A 94 8.29 19.77 13.07
C GLY A 94 9.19 20.95 13.45
N ALA A 95 10.25 20.67 14.20
CA ALA A 95 11.24 21.67 14.60
C ALA A 95 11.99 22.29 13.40
N LEU A 96 12.29 21.51 12.36
CA LEU A 96 12.88 22.04 11.12
C LEU A 96 11.94 23.00 10.40
N LEU A 97 10.66 22.62 10.28
CA LEU A 97 9.66 23.45 9.63
C LEU A 97 9.53 24.79 10.35
N GLU A 98 9.38 24.78 11.68
CA GLU A 98 9.28 26.03 12.44
C GLU A 98 10.54 26.90 12.31
N ARG A 99 11.72 26.28 12.36
CA ARG A 99 12.98 27.02 12.24
C ARG A 99 13.15 27.70 10.88
N HIS A 100 12.76 27.03 9.80
CA HIS A 100 13.00 27.51 8.43
C HIS A 100 11.76 28.11 7.76
N ARG A 101 10.62 28.18 8.44
CA ARG A 101 9.34 28.68 7.93
C ARG A 101 9.48 29.99 7.15
N ALA A 102 10.12 30.99 7.74
CA ALA A 102 10.27 32.31 7.13
C ALA A 102 11.12 32.27 5.84
N GLU A 103 12.16 31.43 5.79
CA GLU A 103 12.99 31.28 4.59
C GLU A 103 12.26 30.49 3.50
N ILE A 104 11.56 29.41 3.87
CA ILE A 104 10.74 28.62 2.96
C ILE A 104 9.67 29.51 2.31
N GLU A 105 8.94 30.30 3.09
CA GLU A 105 7.91 31.23 2.59
C GLU A 105 8.48 32.33 1.70
N ARG A 106 9.69 32.83 2.01
CA ARG A 106 10.38 33.82 1.18
C ARG A 106 10.76 33.23 -0.17
N VAL A 107 11.46 32.10 -0.19
CA VAL A 107 11.91 31.46 -1.45
C VAL A 107 10.71 31.01 -2.27
N THR A 108 9.65 30.49 -1.62
CA THR A 108 8.39 30.15 -2.30
C THR A 108 7.81 31.35 -3.05
N ARG A 109 7.73 32.52 -2.41
CA ARG A 109 7.26 33.74 -3.07
C ARG A 109 8.18 34.20 -4.20
N GLU A 110 9.49 34.11 -4.01
CA GLU A 110 10.47 34.49 -5.05
C GLU A 110 10.35 33.61 -6.29
N VAL A 111 10.24 32.29 -6.12
CA VAL A 111 10.11 31.36 -7.25
C VAL A 111 8.74 31.49 -7.93
N ALA A 112 7.67 31.72 -7.16
CA ALA A 112 6.33 31.96 -7.70
C ALA A 112 6.22 33.28 -8.47
N ALA A 113 6.93 34.33 -8.04
CA ALA A 113 6.93 35.64 -8.70
C ALA A 113 7.83 35.71 -9.95
N SER A 114 8.71 34.72 -10.16
CA SER A 114 9.60 34.69 -11.31
C SER A 114 8.82 34.29 -12.57
N PRO A 115 8.84 35.05 -13.68
CA PRO A 115 8.01 34.77 -14.85
C PRO A 115 8.33 33.38 -15.44
N ALA A 116 7.30 32.57 -15.69
CA ALA A 116 7.42 31.27 -16.35
C ALA A 116 8.10 31.44 -17.72
N GLN A 117 9.12 30.62 -18.02
CA GLN A 117 9.63 30.57 -19.40
C GLN A 117 8.54 29.93 -20.28
N PRO A 118 8.17 30.54 -21.42
CA PRO A 118 7.12 30.01 -22.28
C PRO A 118 7.64 28.74 -22.96
N GLY A 119 7.17 27.58 -22.51
CA GLY A 119 7.58 26.32 -23.15
C GLY A 119 7.42 25.07 -22.31
N SER A 120 6.18 24.74 -21.90
CA SER A 120 5.70 23.35 -21.89
C SER A 120 4.22 23.37 -21.58
N GLU A 121 3.40 23.45 -22.62
CA GLU A 121 2.00 23.11 -22.53
C GLU A 121 1.93 21.60 -22.22
N VAL A 122 1.66 21.26 -20.96
CA VAL A 122 1.53 19.86 -20.54
C VAL A 122 0.20 19.37 -21.11
N LYS A 123 0.26 18.52 -22.14
CA LYS A 123 -0.92 17.81 -22.62
C LYS A 123 -1.49 17.00 -21.45
N PRO A 124 -2.80 17.08 -21.15
CA PRO A 124 -3.41 16.22 -20.15
C PRO A 124 -3.14 14.76 -20.52
N LEU A 125 -2.87 13.94 -19.49
CA LEU A 125 -2.70 12.51 -19.67
C LEU A 125 -3.96 11.95 -20.34
N PRO A 126 -3.81 10.99 -21.27
CA PRO A 126 -4.97 10.29 -21.82
C PRO A 126 -5.74 9.60 -20.68
N PRO A 127 -7.08 9.47 -20.79
CA PRO A 127 -7.87 8.74 -19.81
C PRO A 127 -7.38 7.29 -19.70
N VAL A 128 -7.57 6.70 -18.52
CA VAL A 128 -7.23 5.29 -18.27
C VAL A 128 -8.08 4.42 -19.21
N PRO A 129 -7.49 3.49 -19.96
CA PRO A 129 -8.24 2.58 -20.84
C PRO A 129 -9.30 1.78 -20.07
N ASP A 130 -10.48 1.62 -20.68
CA ASP A 130 -11.63 0.93 -20.07
C ASP A 130 -11.29 -0.49 -19.60
N GLU A 131 -10.37 -1.17 -20.29
CA GLU A 131 -9.95 -2.53 -19.91
C GLU A 131 -9.15 -2.57 -18.60
N LEU A 132 -8.58 -1.44 -18.17
CA LEU A 132 -7.81 -1.32 -16.93
C LEU A 132 -8.69 -0.85 -15.76
N LEU A 133 -9.85 -0.26 -16.01
CA LEU A 133 -10.78 0.18 -14.95
C LEU A 133 -11.23 -1.00 -14.07
N TYR A 134 -11.33 -2.21 -14.63
CA TYR A 134 -11.68 -3.43 -13.92
C TYR A 134 -10.67 -3.81 -12.81
N PHE A 135 -9.38 -3.65 -13.07
CA PHE A 135 -8.31 -3.95 -12.10
C PHE A 135 -8.18 -2.89 -11.01
N VAL A 136 -8.82 -1.74 -11.23
CA VAL A 136 -8.66 -0.55 -10.43
C VAL A 136 -9.89 -0.34 -9.54
N HIS A 137 -11.01 -1.06 -9.70
CA HIS A 137 -12.29 -0.71 -9.02
C HIS A 137 -12.89 -1.85 -8.17
N PRO A 138 -12.34 -2.21 -6.99
CA PRO A 138 -12.92 -3.26 -6.16
C PRO A 138 -14.10 -2.84 -5.25
N ASN A 139 -14.40 -1.56 -4.98
CA ASN A 139 -15.53 -1.18 -4.11
C ASN A 139 -16.40 -0.01 -4.63
N ARG A 140 -16.94 -0.09 -5.85
CA ARG A 140 -17.99 0.87 -6.27
C ARG A 140 -19.28 0.67 -5.46
N VAL A 141 -19.47 1.48 -4.42
CA VAL A 141 -20.78 1.72 -3.81
C VAL A 141 -21.64 2.49 -4.83
N GLY A 142 -22.62 1.81 -5.43
CA GLY A 142 -23.62 2.43 -6.30
C GLY A 142 -23.56 2.02 -7.78
N MET A 143 -22.57 1.23 -8.21
CA MET A 143 -22.75 0.47 -9.44
C MET A 143 -23.56 -0.78 -9.12
N THR A 144 -24.82 -0.77 -9.53
CA THR A 144 -25.54 -1.96 -9.99
C THR A 144 -24.88 -2.52 -11.27
N VAL A 145 -23.57 -2.76 -11.22
CA VAL A 145 -22.97 -3.83 -12.02
C VAL A 145 -22.81 -4.97 -11.06
N CYS A 146 -23.79 -5.86 -11.17
CA CYS A 146 -23.77 -7.24 -10.77
C CYS A 146 -22.56 -7.95 -11.38
N ASP A 147 -21.32 -7.58 -11.04
CA ASP A 147 -20.22 -8.51 -11.16
C ASP A 147 -19.94 -9.00 -9.75
N ASP A 148 -20.24 -10.27 -9.59
CA ASP A 148 -20.23 -11.07 -8.39
C ASP A 148 -18.81 -11.32 -7.85
N ARG A 149 -17.85 -10.44 -8.18
CA ARG A 149 -16.42 -10.75 -8.22
C ARG A 149 -15.53 -9.95 -7.28
N THR A 150 -16.05 -9.16 -6.35
CA THR A 150 -15.18 -8.52 -5.33
C THR A 150 -14.91 -9.48 -4.19
N HIS A 151 -13.96 -10.38 -4.43
CA HIS A 151 -13.52 -11.39 -3.46
C HIS A 151 -12.20 -11.00 -2.81
N THR A 152 -12.15 -11.13 -1.49
CA THR A 152 -10.87 -11.25 -0.77
C THR A 152 -10.64 -12.70 -0.41
N VAL A 153 -9.48 -13.22 -0.79
CA VAL A 153 -9.06 -14.58 -0.47
C VAL A 153 -8.20 -14.54 0.78
N TYR A 154 -8.64 -15.22 1.81
CA TYR A 154 -7.94 -15.39 3.08
C TYR A 154 -7.37 -16.81 3.15
N LEU A 155 -6.08 -16.93 3.39
CA LEU A 155 -5.41 -18.22 3.60
C LEU A 155 -5.03 -18.37 5.06
N THR A 156 -5.43 -19.48 5.69
CA THR A 156 -4.96 -19.76 7.05
C THR A 156 -3.47 -20.12 7.05
N ALA A 157 -2.87 -20.08 8.24
CA ALA A 157 -1.49 -20.51 8.42
C ALA A 157 -1.26 -21.99 8.05
N SER A 158 -2.32 -22.83 8.03
CA SER A 158 -2.18 -24.23 7.58
C SER A 158 -1.90 -24.29 6.09
N VAL A 159 -2.69 -23.58 5.29
CA VAL A 159 -2.54 -23.53 3.83
C VAL A 159 -1.16 -23.00 3.45
N VAL A 160 -0.74 -21.87 4.05
CA VAL A 160 0.54 -21.24 3.75
C VAL A 160 1.72 -22.17 4.07
N ARG A 161 1.68 -22.84 5.23
CA ARG A 161 2.72 -23.83 5.60
C ARG A 161 2.72 -25.06 4.70
N ALA A 162 1.55 -25.50 4.26
CA ALA A 162 1.44 -26.67 3.41
C ALA A 162 1.95 -26.35 2.00
N TYR A 163 1.61 -25.19 1.44
CA TYR A 163 2.06 -24.74 0.11
C TYR A 163 3.58 -24.84 -0.07
N GLY A 164 4.35 -24.35 0.90
CA GLY A 164 5.82 -24.40 0.87
C GLY A 164 6.43 -25.82 0.94
N LYS A 165 5.63 -26.84 1.27
CA LYS A 165 6.04 -28.25 1.30
C LYS A 165 5.56 -29.05 0.08
N LEU A 166 4.61 -28.51 -0.68
CA LEU A 166 4.07 -29.17 -1.86
C LEU A 166 5.13 -29.21 -2.98
N PRO A 167 5.26 -30.33 -3.71
CA PRO A 167 5.92 -30.35 -5.01
C PRO A 167 5.30 -29.33 -5.97
N LYS A 168 6.08 -28.81 -6.92
CA LYS A 168 5.63 -27.75 -7.84
C LYS A 168 4.36 -28.11 -8.61
N ALA A 169 4.19 -29.38 -9.00
CA ALA A 169 2.96 -29.85 -9.64
C ALA A 169 1.72 -29.70 -8.75
N GLN A 170 1.84 -30.04 -7.46
CA GLN A 170 0.75 -29.88 -6.48
C GLN A 170 0.50 -28.41 -6.13
N GLN A 171 1.53 -27.54 -6.18
CA GLN A 171 1.33 -26.10 -6.04
C GLN A 171 0.47 -25.53 -7.17
N VAL A 172 0.72 -25.96 -8.41
CA VAL A 172 -0.11 -25.57 -9.58
C VAL A 172 -1.55 -26.05 -9.41
N ASP A 173 -1.75 -27.29 -8.94
CA ASP A 173 -3.09 -27.81 -8.63
C ASP A 173 -3.79 -26.95 -7.57
N LEU A 174 -3.09 -26.50 -6.53
CA LEU A 174 -3.64 -25.64 -5.49
C LEU A 174 -3.98 -24.24 -6.03
N GLN A 175 -3.11 -23.64 -6.85
CA GLN A 175 -3.39 -22.35 -7.48
C GLN A 175 -4.64 -22.43 -8.37
N LYS A 176 -4.81 -23.52 -9.13
CA LYS A 176 -6.02 -23.79 -9.90
C LYS A 176 -7.24 -23.93 -9.00
N ALA A 177 -7.12 -24.66 -7.89
CA ALA A 177 -8.20 -24.82 -6.91
C ALA A 177 -8.64 -23.47 -6.32
N LEU A 178 -7.70 -22.56 -6.00
CA LEU A 178 -8.03 -21.22 -5.52
C LEU A 178 -8.84 -20.42 -6.53
N ARG A 179 -8.50 -20.49 -7.82
CA ARG A 179 -9.29 -19.87 -8.90
C ARG A 179 -10.70 -20.46 -8.97
N GLU A 180 -10.81 -21.78 -8.91
CA GLU A 180 -12.10 -22.47 -8.95
C GLU A 180 -12.98 -22.11 -7.75
N ILE A 181 -12.41 -21.95 -6.55
CA ILE A 181 -13.13 -21.48 -5.36
C ILE A 181 -13.71 -20.08 -5.61
N VAL A 182 -12.89 -19.14 -6.09
CA VAL A 182 -13.35 -17.77 -6.37
C VAL A 182 -14.43 -17.75 -7.45
N ASP A 183 -14.22 -18.47 -8.55
CA ASP A 183 -15.13 -18.52 -9.70
C ASP A 183 -16.42 -19.31 -9.42
N ALA A 184 -16.45 -20.14 -8.37
CA ALA A 184 -17.64 -20.90 -8.02
C ALA A 184 -18.82 -19.96 -7.68
N PRO A 185 -20.05 -20.29 -8.11
CA PRO A 185 -21.23 -19.51 -7.74
C PRO A 185 -21.38 -19.46 -6.22
N ALA A 186 -21.88 -18.33 -5.72
CA ALA A 186 -22.19 -18.14 -4.31
C ALA A 186 -23.38 -19.03 -3.90
N THR A 187 -23.13 -20.28 -3.49
CA THR A 187 -24.21 -21.22 -3.16
C THR A 187 -24.52 -21.28 -1.67
N GLU A 188 -23.52 -21.22 -0.78
CA GLU A 188 -23.74 -21.42 0.67
C GLU A 188 -22.90 -20.45 1.52
N HIS A 189 -23.57 -19.73 2.42
CA HIS A 189 -22.95 -18.78 3.35
C HIS A 189 -22.54 -19.49 4.65
N GLY A 190 -21.25 -19.43 4.99
CA GLY A 190 -20.76 -19.91 6.27
C GLY A 190 -20.82 -21.43 6.43
N GLU A 191 -20.80 -22.16 5.32
CA GLU A 191 -20.67 -23.62 5.31
C GLU A 191 -19.26 -24.03 4.88
N LEU A 192 -18.74 -25.07 5.54
CA LEU A 192 -17.45 -25.65 5.18
C LEU A 192 -17.63 -26.52 3.94
N GLN A 193 -16.93 -26.15 2.87
CA GLN A 193 -16.99 -26.78 1.57
C GLN A 193 -15.67 -27.49 1.27
N GLU A 194 -15.78 -28.57 0.49
CA GLU A 194 -14.67 -29.41 0.06
C GLU A 194 -14.51 -29.28 -1.46
N LEU A 195 -13.30 -28.93 -1.91
CA LEU A 195 -12.91 -28.95 -3.32
C LEU A 195 -11.88 -30.05 -3.56
N ASP A 196 -12.29 -31.07 -4.30
CA ASP A 196 -11.49 -32.25 -4.58
C ASP A 196 -10.45 -31.97 -5.67
N CYS A 197 -9.17 -32.05 -5.30
CA CYS A 197 -8.05 -32.06 -6.24
C CYS A 197 -7.51 -33.49 -6.41
N PRO A 198 -6.67 -33.75 -7.44
CA PRO A 198 -6.16 -35.10 -7.70
C PRO A 198 -5.41 -35.75 -6.53
N GLN A 199 -4.70 -34.96 -5.71
CA GLN A 199 -3.84 -35.48 -4.64
C GLN A 199 -4.22 -35.03 -3.23
N PHE A 200 -5.08 -34.03 -3.10
CA PHE A 200 -5.54 -33.47 -1.84
C PHE A 200 -6.97 -32.93 -1.99
N THR A 201 -7.62 -32.65 -0.87
CA THR A 201 -8.89 -31.92 -0.81
C THR A 201 -8.63 -30.57 -0.17
N VAL A 202 -9.13 -29.50 -0.78
CA VAL A 202 -9.06 -28.14 -0.24
C VAL A 202 -10.32 -27.86 0.54
N TYR A 203 -10.16 -27.38 1.77
CA TYR A 203 -11.28 -27.00 2.64
C TYR A 203 -11.42 -25.48 2.64
N HIS A 204 -12.60 -24.97 2.32
CA HIS A 204 -12.86 -23.53 2.31
C HIS A 204 -14.25 -23.19 2.84
N THR A 205 -14.47 -21.94 3.24
CA THR A 205 -15.81 -21.41 3.49
C THR A 205 -15.93 -20.07 2.80
N ARG A 206 -17.14 -19.75 2.36
CA ARG A 206 -17.47 -18.41 1.87
C ARG A 206 -18.34 -17.68 2.88
N VAL A 207 -17.96 -16.47 3.25
CA VAL A 207 -18.80 -15.58 4.06
C VAL A 207 -19.14 -14.32 3.27
N PHE A 208 -20.34 -13.80 3.48
CA PHE A 208 -20.87 -12.63 2.79
C PHE A 208 -21.03 -11.51 3.78
N ASP A 209 -20.81 -10.29 3.31
CA ASP A 209 -21.32 -9.11 3.97
C ASP A 209 -22.68 -8.75 3.40
N ARG A 210 -23.71 -8.78 4.24
CA ARG A 210 -25.07 -8.45 3.81
C ARG A 210 -25.24 -6.96 3.48
N GLU A 211 -24.38 -6.10 4.00
CA GLU A 211 -24.46 -4.66 3.79
C GLU A 211 -23.52 -4.20 2.67
N THR A 212 -22.31 -4.75 2.60
CA THR A 212 -21.31 -4.32 1.60
C THR A 212 -21.26 -5.20 0.35
N THR A 213 -22.06 -6.29 0.29
CA THR A 213 -22.05 -7.30 -0.79
C THR A 213 -20.70 -7.99 -1.01
N LEU A 214 -19.73 -7.75 -0.13
CA LEU A 214 -18.40 -8.31 -0.22
C LEU A 214 -18.42 -9.81 0.04
N LYS A 215 -17.65 -10.52 -0.77
CA LYS A 215 -17.43 -11.96 -0.66
C LYS A 215 -16.04 -12.20 -0.08
N GLU A 216 -15.97 -13.07 0.92
CA GLU A 216 -14.70 -13.44 1.52
C GLU A 216 -14.58 -14.96 1.47
N ASP A 217 -13.55 -15.41 0.77
CA ASP A 217 -13.22 -16.82 0.61
C ASP A 217 -12.10 -17.15 1.59
N ILE A 218 -12.39 -17.99 2.57
CA ILE A 218 -11.42 -18.40 3.58
C ILE A 218 -11.03 -19.85 3.29
N VAL A 219 -9.75 -20.08 2.99
CA VAL A 219 -9.19 -21.40 2.73
C VAL A 219 -8.55 -21.92 4.01
N TRP A 220 -9.16 -22.93 4.61
CA TRP A 220 -8.84 -23.45 5.93
C TRP A 220 -7.63 -24.36 5.95
N GLY A 221 -7.45 -25.17 4.91
CA GLY A 221 -6.38 -26.14 4.84
C GLY A 221 -6.46 -27.04 3.61
N ILE A 222 -5.43 -27.86 3.45
CA ILE A 222 -5.36 -28.89 2.42
C ILE A 222 -5.09 -30.23 3.09
N VAL A 223 -5.83 -31.27 2.68
CA VAL A 223 -5.75 -32.60 3.30
C VAL A 223 -5.36 -33.62 2.22
N PRO A 224 -4.23 -34.33 2.36
CA PRO A 224 -3.84 -35.39 1.42
C PRO A 224 -4.90 -36.49 1.31
N ARG A 225 -5.07 -37.07 0.11
CA ARG A 225 -6.03 -38.17 -0.13
C ARG A 225 -5.50 -39.56 0.24
N ASP A 226 -4.34 -39.64 0.88
CA ASP A 226 -3.67 -40.91 1.21
C ASP A 226 -4.34 -41.67 2.36
N GLY A 227 -5.33 -41.07 3.04
CA GLY A 227 -6.02 -41.68 4.17
C GLY A 227 -5.12 -41.87 5.39
N SER A 228 -3.99 -41.17 5.45
CA SER A 228 -3.05 -41.24 6.56
C SER A 228 -3.67 -40.72 7.85
N THR A 229 -3.11 -41.13 9.00
CA THR A 229 -3.49 -40.58 10.31
C THR A 229 -3.25 -39.06 10.37
N GLU A 230 -2.21 -38.57 9.69
CA GLU A 230 -1.94 -37.13 9.58
C GLU A 230 -3.05 -36.39 8.81
N ALA A 231 -3.55 -36.97 7.71
CA ALA A 231 -4.69 -36.41 6.98
C ALA A 231 -5.96 -36.34 7.85
N GLY A 232 -6.21 -37.37 8.67
CA GLY A 232 -7.32 -37.37 9.63
C GLY A 232 -7.19 -36.28 10.71
N GLN A 233 -5.99 -36.10 11.26
CA GLN A 233 -5.72 -35.07 12.27
C GLN A 233 -5.84 -33.65 11.70
N GLU A 234 -5.34 -33.42 10.49
CA GLU A 234 -5.45 -32.10 9.85
C GLU A 234 -6.91 -31.76 9.52
N ARG A 235 -7.72 -32.74 9.09
CA ARG A 235 -9.15 -32.54 8.90
C ARG A 235 -9.86 -32.15 10.21
N GLU A 236 -9.60 -32.86 11.29
CA GLU A 236 -10.19 -32.55 12.60
C GLU A 236 -9.79 -31.14 13.09
N ARG A 237 -8.53 -30.74 12.84
CA ARG A 237 -8.02 -29.41 13.13
C ARG A 237 -8.73 -28.32 12.31
N ILE A 238 -8.94 -28.55 11.02
CA ILE A 238 -9.73 -27.67 10.13
C ILE A 238 -11.15 -27.52 10.67
N ASP A 239 -11.82 -28.63 10.99
CA ASP A 239 -13.19 -28.61 11.52
C ASP A 239 -13.31 -27.86 12.84
N GLN A 240 -12.31 -27.97 13.71
CA GLN A 240 -12.27 -27.21 14.96
C GLN A 240 -12.09 -25.71 14.71
N GLN A 241 -11.15 -25.32 13.83
CA GLN A 241 -10.90 -23.93 13.48
C GLN A 241 -12.12 -23.28 12.83
N PHE A 242 -12.74 -23.97 11.88
CA PHE A 242 -13.96 -23.51 11.22
C PHE A 242 -15.12 -23.30 12.21
N ARG A 243 -15.36 -24.27 13.11
CA ARG A 243 -16.42 -24.13 14.13
C ARG A 243 -16.19 -22.92 15.03
N GLN A 244 -14.96 -22.74 15.53
CA GLN A 244 -14.63 -21.59 16.37
C GLN A 244 -14.81 -20.27 15.62
N PHE A 245 -14.39 -20.21 14.36
CA PHE A 245 -14.60 -19.04 13.52
C PHE A 245 -16.09 -18.73 13.34
N MET A 246 -16.93 -19.73 13.04
CA MET A 246 -18.37 -19.50 12.84
C MET A 246 -19.06 -19.05 14.12
N GLU A 247 -18.62 -19.53 15.29
CA GLU A 247 -19.09 -19.00 16.58
C GLU A 247 -18.73 -17.53 16.78
N ASP A 248 -17.46 -17.17 16.53
CA ASP A 248 -16.99 -15.78 16.64
C ASP A 248 -17.66 -14.87 15.61
N PHE A 249 -17.87 -15.37 14.38
CA PHE A 249 -18.51 -14.66 13.27
C PHE A 249 -19.97 -14.35 13.58
N ARG A 250 -20.74 -15.34 14.08
CA ARG A 250 -22.12 -15.11 14.53
C ARG A 250 -22.17 -14.14 15.71
N ALA A 251 -21.28 -14.30 16.68
CA ALA A 251 -21.20 -13.40 17.83
C ALA A 251 -20.80 -11.97 17.43
N TRP A 252 -20.07 -11.79 16.33
CA TRP A 252 -19.77 -10.51 15.73
C TRP A 252 -21.01 -9.91 15.03
N GLU A 253 -21.72 -10.70 14.22
CA GLU A 253 -22.97 -10.28 13.56
C GLU A 253 -24.02 -9.83 14.60
N GLU A 254 -24.18 -10.58 15.70
CA GLU A 254 -25.15 -10.30 16.76
C GLU A 254 -24.86 -9.01 17.56
N ARG A 255 -23.59 -8.64 17.73
CA ARG A 255 -23.21 -7.43 18.50
C ARG A 255 -23.44 -6.13 17.73
N GLY A 256 -23.73 -6.22 16.44
CA GLY A 256 -23.77 -5.06 15.54
C GLY A 256 -22.36 -4.55 15.24
N GLN A 257 -22.17 -4.08 14.00
CA GLN A 257 -20.88 -3.76 13.38
C GLN A 257 -20.05 -2.64 14.04
N SER A 258 -20.46 -2.11 15.20
CA SER A 258 -19.86 -0.92 15.82
C SER A 258 -18.70 -1.23 16.78
N ASP A 259 -18.67 -2.40 17.41
CA ASP A 259 -17.77 -2.65 18.56
C ASP A 259 -16.39 -3.20 18.15
N ARG A 260 -16.31 -3.98 17.06
CA ARG A 260 -15.05 -4.43 16.43
C ARG A 260 -15.24 -4.61 14.91
N PRO A 261 -14.31 -4.12 14.06
CA PRO A 261 -14.47 -4.28 12.62
C PRO A 261 -14.23 -5.72 12.16
N ARG A 262 -14.93 -6.12 11.11
CA ARG A 262 -14.90 -7.46 10.51
C ARG A 262 -13.49 -7.93 10.16
N GLY A 263 -12.65 -7.03 9.64
CA GLY A 263 -11.25 -7.33 9.30
C GLY A 263 -10.43 -7.85 10.48
N ASP A 264 -10.69 -7.38 11.71
CA ASP A 264 -10.00 -7.88 12.91
C ASP A 264 -10.41 -9.31 13.29
N LEU A 265 -11.64 -9.71 12.96
CA LEU A 265 -12.09 -11.09 13.14
C LEU A 265 -11.35 -12.00 12.16
N LEU A 266 -11.40 -11.66 10.86
CA LEU A 266 -10.81 -12.47 9.80
C LEU A 266 -9.30 -12.62 9.94
N SER A 267 -8.60 -11.54 10.32
CA SER A 267 -7.16 -11.53 10.51
C SER A 267 -6.68 -12.42 11.67
N ARG A 268 -7.56 -12.88 12.57
CA ARG A 268 -7.21 -13.87 13.61
C ARG A 268 -7.06 -15.28 13.06
N TYR A 269 -7.78 -15.56 11.98
CA TYR A 269 -7.85 -16.89 11.37
C TYR A 269 -6.99 -16.99 10.10
N ALA A 270 -6.74 -15.86 9.44
CA ALA A 270 -5.92 -15.77 8.24
C ALA A 270 -4.45 -15.41 8.57
N ASP A 271 -3.52 -16.06 7.87
CA ASP A 271 -2.11 -15.69 7.83
C ASP A 271 -1.78 -14.80 6.62
N ARG A 272 -2.55 -14.96 5.54
CA ARG A 272 -2.47 -14.16 4.32
C ARG A 272 -3.85 -13.73 3.87
N ALA A 273 -3.95 -12.53 3.31
CA ALA A 273 -5.13 -12.06 2.62
C ALA A 273 -4.71 -11.30 1.37
N PHE A 274 -5.38 -11.56 0.25
CA PHE A 274 -5.16 -10.81 -0.97
C PHE A 274 -6.44 -10.69 -1.80
N PRO A 275 -6.57 -9.62 -2.61
CA PRO A 275 -7.64 -9.52 -3.58
C PRO A 275 -7.58 -10.65 -4.60
N TRP A 276 -8.74 -11.13 -5.03
CA TRP A 276 -8.86 -12.24 -5.97
C TRP A 276 -8.09 -12.07 -7.28
N TYR A 277 -7.92 -10.83 -7.76
CA TYR A 277 -7.21 -10.57 -9.02
C TYR A 277 -5.74 -10.99 -8.95
N ILE A 278 -5.16 -11.14 -7.75
CA ILE A 278 -3.83 -11.72 -7.56
C ILE A 278 -3.78 -13.15 -8.12
N LEU A 279 -4.89 -13.89 -8.11
CA LEU A 279 -4.97 -15.22 -8.69
C LEU A 279 -4.82 -15.22 -10.21
N ALA A 280 -4.97 -14.09 -10.91
CA ALA A 280 -4.84 -14.02 -12.37
C ALA A 280 -3.37 -14.12 -12.85
N ASP A 281 -2.40 -13.87 -11.96
CA ASP A 281 -0.97 -13.86 -12.26
C ASP A 281 -0.25 -14.88 -11.35
N ASP A 282 0.31 -15.93 -11.96
CA ASP A 282 0.98 -17.02 -11.24
C ASP A 282 2.23 -16.54 -10.50
N GLU A 283 2.99 -15.61 -11.07
CA GLU A 283 4.22 -15.07 -10.45
C GLU A 283 3.87 -14.20 -9.25
N LEU A 284 2.83 -13.38 -9.38
CA LEU A 284 2.33 -12.55 -8.30
C LEU A 284 1.74 -13.41 -7.17
N LEU A 285 0.99 -14.45 -7.50
CA LEU A 285 0.46 -15.39 -6.52
C LEU A 285 1.58 -16.16 -5.80
N GLU A 286 2.61 -16.63 -6.52
CA GLU A 286 3.78 -17.25 -5.91
C GLU A 286 4.48 -16.29 -4.94
N SER A 287 4.66 -15.03 -5.34
CA SER A 287 5.22 -14.00 -4.45
C SER A 287 4.36 -13.79 -3.19
N ALA A 288 3.04 -13.92 -3.28
CA ALA A 288 2.12 -13.80 -2.14
C ALA A 288 2.24 -14.95 -1.13
N PHE A 289 2.69 -16.13 -1.57
CA PHE A 289 3.01 -17.25 -0.68
C PHE A 289 4.40 -17.13 -0.04
N GLU A 290 5.37 -16.58 -0.77
CA GLU A 290 6.76 -16.48 -0.33
C GLU A 290 7.02 -15.32 0.64
N ASP A 291 6.39 -14.17 0.41
CA ASP A 291 6.63 -12.98 1.21
C ASP A 291 5.90 -13.06 2.56
N ARG A 292 6.67 -12.86 3.63
CA ARG A 292 6.17 -12.88 5.02
C ARG A 292 5.68 -11.53 5.50
N GLU A 293 6.06 -10.43 4.85
CA GLU A 293 5.85 -9.09 5.38
C GLU A 293 4.70 -8.32 4.70
N SER A 294 4.09 -8.81 3.62
CA SER A 294 3.34 -7.94 2.69
C SER A 294 1.83 -8.20 2.48
N PHE A 295 1.23 -9.27 3.04
CA PHE A 295 -0.16 -9.62 2.70
C PHE A 295 -1.04 -9.94 3.91
N LEU A 296 -1.07 -9.05 4.90
CA LEU A 296 -2.19 -9.04 5.86
C LEU A 296 -3.31 -8.15 5.30
N ALA A 297 -4.55 -8.53 5.59
CA ALA A 297 -5.70 -7.67 5.34
C ALA A 297 -5.47 -6.32 6.04
N LEU A 298 -5.98 -5.23 5.43
CA LEU A 298 -5.94 -3.92 6.07
C LEU A 298 -6.51 -4.06 7.49
N SER A 299 -5.75 -3.62 8.47
CA SER A 299 -6.24 -3.53 9.84
C SER A 299 -7.50 -2.68 9.90
N SER A 300 -8.29 -2.85 10.95
CA SER A 300 -9.45 -2.01 11.23
C SER A 300 -9.20 -0.51 11.13
N GLU A 301 -8.02 -0.06 11.58
CA GLU A 301 -7.65 1.34 11.52
C GLU A 301 -7.35 1.77 10.08
N GLU A 302 -6.64 0.93 9.34
CA GLU A 302 -6.33 1.13 7.92
C GLU A 302 -7.59 1.12 7.04
N MET A 303 -8.51 0.19 7.26
CA MET A 303 -9.77 0.13 6.52
C MET A 303 -10.63 1.38 6.77
N ARG A 304 -10.75 1.84 8.02
CA ARG A 304 -11.47 3.09 8.35
C ARG A 304 -10.81 4.34 7.78
N VAL A 305 -9.48 4.34 7.68
CA VAL A 305 -8.74 5.44 7.03
C VAL A 305 -9.01 5.41 5.53
N LEU A 306 -8.97 4.23 4.91
CA LEU A 306 -9.31 4.04 3.50
C LEU A 306 -10.74 4.47 3.19
N GLU A 307 -11.74 4.00 3.93
CA GLU A 307 -13.16 4.37 3.73
C GLU A 307 -13.38 5.89 3.83
N ARG A 308 -12.81 6.54 4.85
CA ARG A 308 -12.89 8.00 5.01
C ARG A 308 -12.19 8.74 3.88
N ALA A 309 -11.05 8.22 3.44
CA ALA A 309 -10.29 8.79 2.35
C ALA A 309 -11.03 8.69 1.01
N ILE A 310 -11.73 7.57 0.77
CA ILE A 310 -12.53 7.36 -0.44
C ILE A 310 -13.71 8.34 -0.49
N VAL A 311 -14.43 8.49 0.62
CA VAL A 311 -15.61 9.37 0.71
C VAL A 311 -15.24 10.85 0.68
N SER A 312 -14.07 11.22 1.20
CA SER A 312 -13.60 12.60 1.19
C SER A 312 -13.12 13.02 -0.21
N GLU A 313 -13.63 14.14 -0.72
CA GLU A 313 -13.09 14.80 -1.93
C GLU A 313 -11.92 15.74 -1.62
N ASP A 314 -11.58 15.91 -0.34
CA ASP A 314 -10.59 16.86 0.12
C ASP A 314 -9.19 16.30 -0.07
N LEU A 315 -8.61 16.58 -1.23
CA LEU A 315 -7.19 16.44 -1.47
C LEU A 315 -6.45 17.69 -0.95
N PRO A 316 -5.27 17.52 -0.31
CA PRO A 316 -4.51 16.28 -0.17
C PRO A 316 -4.92 15.44 1.05
N LEU A 317 -5.06 14.13 0.83
CA LEU A 317 -5.16 13.14 1.91
C LEU A 317 -3.77 12.87 2.50
N VAL A 318 -3.60 13.09 3.79
CA VAL A 318 -2.35 12.78 4.51
C VAL A 318 -2.57 11.57 5.41
N ILE A 319 -1.97 10.43 5.04
CA ILE A 319 -1.98 9.20 5.84
C ILE A 319 -0.69 9.16 6.67
N GLU A 320 -0.78 9.47 7.96
CA GLU A 320 0.35 9.36 8.89
C GLU A 320 0.45 7.92 9.45
N GLY A 321 1.66 7.36 9.52
CA GLY A 321 1.88 6.03 10.07
C GLY A 321 3.36 5.67 10.23
N ARG A 322 3.70 4.80 11.18
CA ARG A 322 5.09 4.36 11.45
C ARG A 322 5.64 3.48 10.32
N ALA A 323 6.96 3.33 10.19
CA ALA A 323 7.52 2.38 9.23
C ALA A 323 6.93 0.97 9.48
N GLY A 324 6.49 0.29 8.41
CA GLY A 324 5.81 -1.01 8.50
C GLY A 324 4.29 -0.97 8.78
N SER A 325 3.67 0.21 8.90
CA SER A 325 2.23 0.35 9.20
C SER A 325 1.31 0.22 7.96
N GLY A 326 1.66 -0.61 6.98
CA GLY A 326 0.81 -0.86 5.80
C GLY A 326 0.45 0.36 4.92
N LYS A 327 1.11 1.52 5.05
CA LYS A 327 0.79 2.74 4.27
C LYS A 327 0.80 2.53 2.76
N SER A 328 1.77 1.77 2.24
CA SER A 328 1.85 1.45 0.81
C SER A 328 0.68 0.57 0.39
N THR A 329 0.31 -0.40 1.22
CA THR A 329 -0.89 -1.22 1.05
C THR A 329 -2.14 -0.31 1.02
N LEU A 330 -2.31 0.56 2.01
CA LEU A 330 -3.43 1.50 2.07
C LEU A 330 -3.47 2.46 0.88
N LEU A 331 -2.31 2.92 0.39
CA LEU A 331 -2.20 3.72 -0.83
C LEU A 331 -2.59 2.93 -2.08
N ASN A 332 -2.20 1.66 -2.19
CA ASN A 332 -2.60 0.79 -3.30
C ASN A 332 -4.11 0.59 -3.32
N TYR A 333 -4.70 0.29 -2.16
CA TYR A 333 -6.16 0.21 -2.02
C TYR A 333 -6.84 1.56 -2.30
N TYR A 334 -6.34 2.67 -1.76
CA TYR A 334 -6.89 4.01 -1.99
C TYR A 334 -6.80 4.44 -3.45
N MET A 335 -5.67 4.19 -4.11
CA MET A 335 -5.45 4.56 -5.51
C MET A 335 -6.34 3.74 -6.43
N ALA A 336 -6.51 2.43 -6.17
CA ALA A 336 -7.54 1.64 -6.81
C ALA A 336 -8.91 2.35 -6.65
N GLU A 337 -9.34 2.56 -5.42
CA GLU A 337 -10.68 3.13 -5.15
C GLU A 337 -10.91 4.56 -5.69
N LYS A 338 -9.89 5.43 -5.69
CA LYS A 338 -10.03 6.81 -6.20
C LYS A 338 -10.03 6.89 -7.71
N LEU A 339 -9.17 6.14 -8.37
CA LEU A 339 -9.28 5.96 -9.82
C LEU A 339 -10.65 5.35 -10.17
N GLY A 340 -11.22 4.52 -9.26
CA GLY A 340 -12.65 4.15 -9.14
C GLY A 340 -13.69 5.22 -9.40
N SER A 341 -13.45 6.37 -8.77
CA SER A 341 -14.44 7.43 -8.59
C SER A 341 -14.32 8.58 -9.60
N LEU A 342 -13.20 8.70 -10.31
CA LEU A 342 -12.95 9.78 -11.27
C LEU A 342 -13.74 9.65 -12.58
N ASP A 343 -14.30 8.48 -12.84
CA ASP A 343 -15.05 8.13 -14.06
C ASP A 343 -16.57 8.40 -13.93
N GLN A 344 -16.99 9.09 -12.86
CA GLN A 344 -18.38 9.51 -12.59
C GLN A 344 -18.61 11.03 -12.75
N ARG A 345 -17.61 11.79 -13.21
CA ARG A 345 -17.71 13.23 -13.56
C ARG A 345 -17.33 13.43 -15.02
#